data_AF-A0A3B9XWQ7-F1
#
_entry.id   AF-A0A3B9XWQ7-F1
#
_cell.length_a   1.000
_cell.length_b   1.000
_cell.length_c   1.000
_cell.angle_alpha   90.00
_cell.angle_beta   90.00
_cell.angle_gamma   90.00
#
_symmetry.space_group_name_H-M   'P 1'
#
loop_
_entity.id
_entity.type
_entity.pdbx_description
1 polymer ?
#
loop_
_entity_poly.entity_id
_entity_poly.type
_entity_poly.pdbx_seq_one_letter_code
_entity_poly.pdbx_strand_id
1 'polypeptide(L)'
;RFAQQLHTINKGIEEEGGFYLFSLRLIPAFPFFLINIVMALTPIKVWQFYWISQLGMLAGTVVYVNAGTQLSQLESMQGILSLDLILSFVALGILPLVAKKLINGIRARRTA
;
A
#
# COMPACT_ATOMS: atom_id res chain seq x y z
N ARG A 1 24.63 18.59 16.68
CA ARG A 1 24.07 17.33 17.22
C ARG A 1 23.62 16.33 16.15
N PHE A 2 23.18 16.77 14.96
CA PHE A 2 22.69 15.85 13.90
C PHE A 2 23.68 15.51 12.76
N ALA A 3 24.92 16.02 12.83
CA ALA A 3 25.88 15.90 11.75
C ALA A 3 26.24 14.44 11.40
N GLN A 4 26.32 13.57 12.41
CA GLN A 4 26.65 12.16 12.20
C GLN A 4 25.53 11.41 11.47
N GLN A 5 24.26 11.63 11.85
CA GLN A 5 23.11 10.99 11.16
C GLN A 5 22.98 11.51 9.72
N LEU A 6 23.17 12.82 9.51
CA LEU A 6 23.15 13.41 8.17
C LEU A 6 24.26 12.85 7.28
N HIS A 7 25.45 12.58 7.83
CA HIS A 7 26.54 11.99 7.06
C HIS A 7 26.20 10.58 6.55
N THR A 8 25.60 9.74 7.39
CA THR A 8 25.14 8.39 6.98
C THR A 8 24.06 8.47 5.91
N ILE A 9 23.08 9.38 6.06
CA ILE A 9 22.01 9.57 5.07
C ILE A 9 22.57 10.07 3.74
N ASN A 10 23.45 11.08 3.78
CA ASN A 10 24.05 11.65 2.58
C ASN A 10 24.87 10.62 1.81
N LYS A 11 25.62 9.75 2.50
CA LYS A 11 26.35 8.66 1.86
C LYS A 11 25.40 7.69 1.14
N GLY A 12 24.29 7.32 1.78
CA GLY A 12 23.26 6.49 1.13
C GLY A 12 22.59 7.17 -0.07
N ILE A 13 22.39 8.48 -0.02
CA ILE A 13 21.84 9.27 -1.14
C ILE A 13 22.88 9.43 -2.27
N GLU A 14 24.17 9.51 -1.97
CA GLU A 14 25.22 9.56 -3.00
C GLU A 14 25.29 8.26 -3.81
N GLU A 15 25.10 7.12 -3.14
CA GLU A 15 25.13 5.79 -3.79
C GLU A 15 23.80 5.48 -4.50
N GLU A 16 22.65 5.75 -3.87
CA GLU A 16 21.32 5.29 -4.34
C GLU A 16 20.22 6.37 -4.36
N GLY A 17 20.58 7.66 -4.28
CA GLY A 17 19.61 8.76 -4.11
C GLY A 17 18.49 8.82 -5.14
N GLY A 18 18.76 8.36 -6.36
CA GLY A 18 17.75 8.22 -7.39
C GLY A 18 16.72 7.14 -7.08
N PHE A 19 17.15 5.97 -6.62
CA PHE A 19 16.25 4.90 -6.21
C PHE A 19 15.42 5.29 -4.99
N TYR A 20 16.02 5.96 -4.00
CA TYR A 20 15.32 6.52 -2.85
C TYR A 20 14.23 7.51 -3.27
N LEU A 21 14.57 8.49 -4.13
CA LEU A 21 13.62 9.45 -4.64
C LEU A 21 12.47 8.79 -5.42
N PHE A 22 12.80 7.84 -6.30
CA PHE A 22 11.78 7.11 -7.07
C PHE A 22 10.81 6.36 -6.15
N SER A 23 11.34 5.63 -5.16
CA SER A 23 10.54 4.87 -4.20
C SER A 23 9.62 5.78 -3.39
N LEU A 24 10.15 6.91 -2.89
CA LEU A 24 9.34 7.90 -2.16
C LEU A 24 8.23 8.49 -3.03
N ARG A 25 8.44 8.69 -4.33
CA ARG A 25 7.43 9.20 -5.28
C ARG A 25 6.29 8.21 -5.52
N LEU A 26 6.53 6.92 -5.38
CA LEU A 26 5.52 5.88 -5.57
C LEU A 26 4.63 5.66 -4.33
N ILE A 27 5.06 6.11 -3.15
CA ILE A 27 4.33 5.89 -1.89
C ILE A 27 3.35 7.06 -1.64
N PRO A 28 2.02 6.83 -1.65
CA PRO A 28 1.01 7.89 -1.45
C PRO A 28 1.03 8.57 -0.10
N ALA A 29 1.48 7.85 0.91
CA ALA A 29 1.41 8.31 2.29
C ALA A 29 2.29 9.54 2.54
N PHE A 30 3.31 9.78 1.69
CA PHE A 30 4.20 10.91 1.84
C PHE A 30 3.71 12.13 1.05
N PRO A 31 3.56 13.30 1.69
CA PRO A 31 3.26 14.53 0.98
C PRO A 31 4.40 14.93 0.03
N PHE A 32 4.08 15.28 -1.22
CA PHE A 32 5.10 15.60 -2.22
C PHE A 32 5.99 16.80 -1.85
N PHE A 33 5.43 17.79 -1.15
CA PHE A 33 6.21 18.96 -0.71
C PHE A 33 7.27 18.56 0.32
N LEU A 34 6.98 17.58 1.18
CA LEU A 34 7.90 17.09 2.19
C LEU A 34 9.10 16.40 1.54
N ILE A 35 8.85 15.56 0.52
CA ILE A 35 9.91 14.92 -0.27
C ILE A 35 10.81 16.00 -0.90
N ASN A 36 10.23 17.05 -1.50
CA ASN A 36 11.03 18.12 -2.11
C ASN A 36 11.95 18.81 -1.09
N ILE A 37 11.44 19.15 0.10
CA ILE A 37 12.23 19.78 1.16
C ILE A 37 13.35 18.84 1.62
N VAL A 38 13.02 17.58 1.90
CA VAL A 38 14.02 16.59 2.37
C VAL A 38 15.12 16.42 1.32
N MET A 39 14.76 16.21 0.06
CA MET A 39 15.74 16.01 -1.01
C MET A 39 16.57 17.27 -1.28
N ALA A 40 16.01 18.47 -1.10
CA ALA A 40 16.77 19.73 -1.21
C ALA A 40 17.89 19.86 -0.16
N LEU A 41 17.82 19.11 0.95
CA LEU A 41 18.85 19.04 1.98
C LEU A 41 19.89 17.93 1.75
N THR A 42 19.78 17.18 0.65
CA THR A 42 20.67 16.06 0.30
C THR A 42 21.60 16.43 -0.87
N PRO A 43 22.71 15.71 -1.08
CA PRO A 43 23.66 15.98 -2.17
C PRO A 43 23.16 15.53 -3.57
N ILE A 44 21.87 15.22 -3.75
CA ILE A 44 21.34 14.78 -5.04
C ILE A 44 21.47 15.87 -6.11
N LYS A 45 21.92 15.50 -7.32
CA LYS A 45 22.04 16.45 -8.43
C LYS A 45 20.66 16.88 -8.91
N VAL A 46 20.49 18.17 -9.22
CA VAL A 46 19.23 18.75 -9.71
C VAL A 46 18.69 18.00 -10.93
N TRP A 47 19.55 17.64 -11.88
CA TRP A 47 19.16 16.88 -13.07
C TRP A 47 18.63 15.47 -12.76
N GLN A 48 19.28 14.78 -11.82
CA GLN A 48 18.86 13.47 -11.35
C GLN A 48 17.53 13.57 -10.61
N PHE A 49 17.37 14.57 -9.74
CA PHE A 49 16.11 14.86 -9.06
C PHE A 49 14.97 15.10 -10.06
N TYR A 50 15.22 15.89 -11.11
CA TYR A 50 14.22 16.24 -12.11
C TYR A 50 13.70 15.01 -12.84
N TRP A 51 14.57 14.25 -13.52
CA TRP A 51 14.14 13.13 -14.36
C TRP A 51 13.54 11.98 -13.56
N ILE A 52 14.11 11.69 -12.39
CA ILE A 52 13.59 10.63 -11.53
C ILE A 52 12.24 11.03 -10.95
N SER A 53 12.06 12.30 -10.59
CA SER A 53 10.74 12.80 -10.20
C SER A 53 9.73 12.67 -11.36
N GLN A 54 10.10 12.98 -12.60
CA GLN A 54 9.19 12.81 -13.74
C GLN A 54 8.77 11.35 -13.92
N LEU A 55 9.74 10.42 -13.90
CA LEU A 55 9.46 8.98 -14.04
C LEU A 55 8.60 8.45 -12.88
N GLY A 56 8.95 8.79 -11.64
CA GLY A 56 8.20 8.38 -10.45
C GLY A 56 6.78 8.94 -10.43
N MET A 57 6.62 10.23 -10.76
CA MET A 57 5.31 10.87 -10.84
C MET A 57 4.45 10.29 -11.97
N LEU A 58 5.04 10.00 -13.14
CA LEU A 58 4.31 9.37 -14.24
C LEU A 58 3.80 7.98 -13.85
N ALA A 59 4.67 7.13 -13.32
CA ALA A 59 4.31 5.80 -12.84
C ALA A 59 3.25 5.87 -11.73
N GLY A 60 3.45 6.74 -10.74
CA GLY A 60 2.47 6.99 -9.69
C GLY A 60 1.12 7.45 -10.24
N THR A 61 1.12 8.40 -11.17
CA THR A 61 -0.10 8.91 -11.80
C THR A 61 -0.86 7.80 -12.52
N VAL A 62 -0.18 6.96 -13.29
CA VAL A 62 -0.82 5.81 -13.96
C VAL A 62 -1.49 4.88 -12.95
N VAL A 63 -0.80 4.52 -11.87
CA VAL A 63 -1.34 3.63 -10.84
C VAL A 63 -2.54 4.27 -10.14
N TYR A 64 -2.47 5.56 -9.81
CA TYR A 64 -3.51 6.24 -9.04
C TYR A 64 -4.73 6.55 -9.88
N VAL A 65 -4.54 6.95 -11.13
CA VAL A 65 -5.66 7.14 -12.07
C VAL A 65 -6.35 5.80 -12.29
N ASN A 66 -5.61 4.72 -12.49
CA ASN A 66 -6.19 3.38 -12.64
C ASN A 66 -6.96 2.95 -11.37
N ALA A 67 -6.36 3.11 -10.19
CA ALA A 67 -7.04 2.85 -8.92
C ALA A 67 -8.28 3.72 -8.75
N GLY A 68 -8.21 5.00 -9.13
CA GLY A 68 -9.34 5.93 -9.14
C GLY A 68 -10.45 5.50 -10.10
N THR A 69 -10.11 4.98 -11.28
CA THR A 69 -11.07 4.41 -12.25
C THR A 69 -11.73 3.14 -11.70
N GLN A 70 -10.97 2.26 -11.04
CA GLN A 70 -11.54 1.09 -10.37
C GLN A 70 -12.47 1.49 -9.22
N LEU A 71 -12.08 2.50 -8.44
CA LEU A 71 -12.91 3.08 -7.38
C LEU A 71 -14.16 3.76 -7.95
N SER A 72 -14.08 4.43 -9.10
CA SER A 72 -15.25 5.04 -9.74
C SER A 72 -16.19 4.00 -10.34
N GLN A 73 -15.66 2.85 -10.78
CA GLN A 73 -16.46 1.68 -11.19
C GLN A 73 -17.16 1.00 -10.02
N LEU A 74 -16.78 1.29 -8.77
CA LEU A 74 -17.61 1.01 -7.61
C LEU A 74 -18.80 2.00 -7.59
N GLU A 75 -19.65 1.92 -8.62
CA GLU A 75 -20.77 2.85 -8.83
C GLU A 75 -21.92 2.65 -7.85
N SER A 76 -21.82 1.74 -6.86
CA SER A 76 -22.88 1.67 -5.86
C SER A 76 -22.47 1.16 -4.49
N MET A 77 -22.87 1.92 -3.47
CA MET A 77 -23.11 1.40 -2.12
C MET A 77 -24.23 0.33 -2.10
N GLN A 78 -24.94 0.10 -3.21
CA GLN A 78 -25.89 -1.01 -3.40
C GLN A 78 -25.21 -2.35 -3.71
N GLY A 79 -24.01 -2.38 -4.30
CA GLY A 79 -23.21 -3.60 -4.49
C GLY A 79 -22.67 -4.17 -3.17
N ILE A 80 -22.43 -3.29 -2.19
CA ILE A 80 -21.99 -3.63 -0.82
C ILE A 80 -23.13 -4.28 0.00
N LEU A 81 -24.39 -4.02 -0.38
CA LEU A 81 -25.59 -4.65 0.18
C LEU A 81 -26.25 -5.62 -0.81
N SER A 82 -25.51 -6.14 -1.79
CA SER A 82 -26.04 -7.16 -2.69
C SER A 82 -26.38 -8.43 -1.90
N LEU A 83 -27.48 -9.08 -2.27
CA LEU A 83 -27.92 -10.33 -1.64
C LEU A 83 -26.79 -11.37 -1.65
N ASP A 84 -26.02 -11.44 -2.73
CA ASP A 84 -24.90 -12.37 -2.89
C ASP A 84 -23.77 -12.09 -1.89
N LEU A 85 -23.43 -10.82 -1.63
CA LEU A 85 -22.39 -10.47 -0.65
C LEU A 85 -22.86 -10.69 0.79
N ILE A 86 -24.13 -10.39 1.08
CA ILE A 86 -24.75 -10.68 2.38
C ILE A 86 -24.78 -12.19 2.63
N LEU A 87 -25.19 -12.98 1.64
CA LEU A 87 -25.16 -14.45 1.71
C LEU A 87 -23.74 -14.96 1.89
N SER A 88 -22.75 -14.34 1.24
CA SER A 88 -21.33 -14.69 1.40
C SER A 88 -20.83 -14.41 2.83
N PHE A 89 -21.17 -13.26 3.42
CA PHE A 89 -20.82 -12.95 4.81
C PHE A 89 -21.55 -13.84 5.83
N VAL A 90 -22.83 -14.15 5.59
CA VAL A 90 -23.60 -15.09 6.41
C VAL A 90 -23.00 -16.49 6.33
N ALA A 91 -22.66 -16.97 5.14
CA ALA A 91 -21.98 -18.25 4.94
C ALA A 91 -20.62 -18.27 5.65
N LEU A 92 -19.85 -17.19 5.56
CA LEU A 92 -18.58 -17.04 6.28
C LEU A 92 -18.77 -17.12 7.81
N GLY A 93 -19.84 -16.55 8.35
CA GLY A 93 -20.19 -16.62 9.78
C GLY A 93 -20.70 -17.99 10.22
N ILE A 94 -21.44 -18.70 9.36
CA ILE A 94 -22.01 -20.03 9.66
C ILE A 94 -20.95 -21.13 9.58
N LEU A 95 -20.01 -21.01 8.64
CA LEU A 95 -19.01 -22.04 8.36
C LEU A 95 -18.20 -22.47 9.60
N PRO A 96 -17.70 -21.57 10.48
CA PRO A 96 -17.04 -21.94 11.73
C PRO A 96 -17.93 -22.74 12.69
N LEU A 97 -19.24 -22.42 12.77
CA LEU A 97 -20.18 -23.11 13.65
C LEU A 97 -20.48 -24.52 13.15
N VAL A 98 -20.66 -24.67 11.83
CA VAL A 98 -20.84 -25.98 11.19
C VAL A 98 -19.58 -26.82 11.36
N ALA A 99 -18.40 -26.26 11.08
CA ALA A 99 -17.13 -26.94 11.29
C ALA A 99 -16.97 -27.40 12.74
N LYS A 100 -17.25 -26.53 13.72
CA LYS A 100 -17.21 -26.86 15.15
C LYS A 100 -18.17 -27.99 15.51
N LYS A 101 -19.42 -27.96 15.00
CA LYS A 101 -20.43 -28.97 15.28
C LYS A 101 -20.08 -30.33 14.67
N LEU A 102 -19.54 -30.35 13.45
CA LEU A 102 -19.04 -31.56 12.78
C LEU A 102 -17.86 -32.17 13.54
N ILE A 103 -16.87 -31.36 13.91
CA ILE A 103 -15.70 -31.81 14.69
C ILE A 103 -16.14 -32.39 16.04
N ASN A 104 -17.07 -31.72 16.73
CA ASN A 104 -17.61 -32.21 18.01
C ASN A 104 -18.39 -33.52 17.84
N GLY A 105 -19.20 -33.66 16.78
CA GLY A 105 -19.91 -34.90 16.48
C GLY A 105 -18.96 -36.06 16.16
N ILE A 106 -17.89 -35.81 15.42
CA ILE A 106 -16.85 -36.82 15.14
C ILE A 106 -16.10 -37.20 16.42
N ARG A 107 -15.75 -36.23 17.29
CA ARG A 107 -15.10 -36.51 18.57
C ARG A 107 -15.99 -37.30 19.53
N ALA A 108 -17.27 -36.94 19.63
CA ALA A 108 -18.24 -37.65 20.46
C ALA A 108 -18.42 -39.12 20.05
N ARG A 109 -18.35 -39.42 18.74
CA ARG A 109 -18.37 -40.81 18.22
C ARG A 109 -17.06 -41.58 18.43
N ARG A 110 -15.96 -40.92 18.79
CA ARG A 110 -14.65 -41.55 19.08
C ARG A 110 -14.41 -41.79 20.57
N THR A 111 -15.25 -41.25 21.45
CA THR A 111 -15.12 -41.36 22.92
C THR A 111 -16.27 -42.15 23.57
N ALA A 112 -17.17 -42.72 22.76
CA ALA A 112 -18.09 -43.79 23.13
C ALA A 112 -17.62 -45.08 22.46
#